data_AF-A0AAW0SC07-F1
#
_entry.id   AF-A0AAW0SC07-F1
#
_cell.length_a   1.000
_cell.length_b   1.000
_cell.length_c   1.000
_cell.angle_alpha   90.00
_cell.angle_beta   90.00
_cell.angle_gamma   90.00
#
_symmetry.space_group_name_H-M   'P 1'
#
loop_
_entity.id
_entity.type
_entity.pdbx_description
1 polymer ?
#
loop_
_entity_poly.entity_id
_entity_poly.type
_entity_poly.pdbx_seq_one_letter_code
_entity_poly.pdbx_strand_id
1 'polypeptide(L)'
;QTDLDDSVVSEEGESTSRVGEHDPYFEPVVTLLEVFVVSDDDQEEEMIRLSFEVRQYKLFHYHTSESPPQWKERGMGAINILRNKQKKAVEFVQRQN
;
A
#
# COMPACT_ATOMS: atom_id res chain seq x y z
N GLN A 1 11.36 62.78 22.25
CA GLN A 1 10.19 63.55 21.84
C GLN A 1 9.03 62.57 21.76
N THR A 2 8.06 62.75 22.64
CA THR A 2 6.85 61.95 22.79
C THR A 2 5.67 62.81 22.36
N ASP A 3 4.82 62.31 21.48
CA ASP A 3 3.44 62.75 21.20
C ASP A 3 2.71 61.43 20.81
N LEU A 4 1.78 60.82 21.59
CA LEU A 4 0.36 61.17 21.80
C LEU A 4 -0.34 61.41 20.44
N ASP A 5 -1.43 60.75 20.00
CA ASP A 5 -2.65 60.24 20.65
C ASP A 5 -3.50 59.46 19.59
N ASP A 6 -4.59 58.83 20.05
CA ASP A 6 -5.90 58.61 19.41
C ASP A 6 -6.19 57.15 18.95
N SER A 7 -6.87 56.27 19.70
CA SER A 7 -8.21 56.24 20.34
C SER A 7 -9.27 55.53 19.49
N VAL A 8 -9.88 54.50 20.14
CA VAL A 8 -11.30 54.07 20.07
C VAL A 8 -11.80 53.12 18.96
N VAL A 9 -12.14 51.89 19.43
CA VAL A 9 -13.33 50.99 19.22
C VAL A 9 -13.78 50.73 17.76
N SER A 10 -14.11 49.52 17.31
CA SER A 10 -15.08 48.57 17.88
C SER A 10 -15.08 47.26 17.10
N GLU A 11 -15.50 46.20 17.81
CA GLU A 11 -16.30 45.04 17.35
C GLU A 11 -16.01 44.48 15.96
N GLU A 12 -15.57 43.22 15.89
CA GLU A 12 -16.37 42.17 15.24
C GLU A 12 -16.15 40.85 16.00
N GLY A 13 -17.19 40.43 16.72
CA GLY A 13 -17.36 39.04 17.04
C GLY A 13 -17.85 38.34 15.79
N GLU A 14 -17.08 37.41 15.24
CA GLU A 14 -17.63 36.47 14.27
C GLU A 14 -17.07 35.07 14.50
N SER A 15 -17.92 34.29 15.14
CA SER A 15 -18.30 32.96 14.67
C SER A 15 -17.16 31.98 14.44
N THR A 16 -16.94 31.16 15.47
CA THR A 16 -16.91 29.70 15.36
C THR A 16 -16.99 29.14 13.93
N SER A 17 -15.88 29.08 13.23
CA SER A 17 -15.69 28.07 12.19
C SER A 17 -14.58 27.15 12.67
N ARG A 18 -14.96 26.28 13.61
CA ARG A 18 -14.42 24.93 13.60
C ARG A 18 -14.75 24.43 12.21
N VAL A 19 -13.78 24.51 11.30
CA VAL A 19 -13.80 23.84 10.00
C VAL A 19 -13.99 22.38 10.36
N GLY A 20 -15.26 21.96 10.43
CA GLY A 20 -15.61 20.56 10.60
C GLY A 20 -14.95 19.86 9.43
N GLU A 21 -14.08 18.90 9.75
CA GLU A 21 -13.45 18.05 8.76
C GLU A 21 -14.53 17.61 7.77
N HIS A 22 -14.38 18.05 6.52
CA HIS A 22 -15.22 17.57 5.44
C HIS A 22 -14.84 16.11 5.23
N ASP A 23 -15.51 15.22 5.95
CA ASP A 23 -15.39 13.78 5.84
C ASP A 23 -16.57 13.26 5.00
N PRO A 24 -16.45 13.24 3.66
CA PRO A 24 -17.52 12.76 2.80
C PRO A 24 -17.70 11.25 3.04
N TYR A 25 -18.79 10.91 3.73
CA TYR A 25 -19.20 9.52 3.92
C TYR A 25 -19.85 8.99 2.65
N PHE A 26 -19.40 7.81 2.20
CA PHE A 26 -19.98 7.09 1.08
C PHE A 26 -20.57 5.76 1.57
N GLU A 27 -21.78 5.45 1.12
CA GLU A 27 -22.38 4.15 1.37
C GLU A 27 -21.60 3.06 0.59
N PRO A 28 -21.35 1.89 1.21
CA PRO A 28 -20.65 0.81 0.55
C PRO A 28 -21.48 0.26 -0.62
N VAL A 29 -20.89 0.25 -1.82
CA VAL A 29 -21.52 -0.26 -3.05
C VAL A 29 -21.73 -1.77 -2.98
N VAL A 30 -20.86 -2.49 -2.26
CA VAL A 30 -20.92 -3.94 -2.08
C VAL A 30 -20.57 -4.33 -0.66
N THR A 31 -21.33 -5.26 -0.08
CA THR A 31 -20.99 -5.91 1.17
C THR A 31 -20.20 -7.17 0.88
N LEU A 32 -18.96 -7.22 1.38
CA LEU A 32 -18.13 -8.43 1.28
C LEU A 32 -18.72 -9.51 2.17
N LEU A 33 -19.21 -10.59 1.57
CA LEU A 33 -19.61 -11.78 2.31
C LEU A 33 -18.35 -12.45 2.88
N GLU A 34 -18.43 -12.91 4.13
CA GLU A 34 -17.36 -13.68 4.74
C GLU A 34 -17.27 -15.04 4.04
N VAL A 35 -16.27 -15.20 3.18
CA VAL A 35 -15.99 -16.46 2.51
C VAL A 35 -14.86 -17.14 3.24
N PHE A 36 -15.18 -18.25 3.91
CA PHE A 36 -14.17 -19.12 4.51
C PHE A 36 -13.57 -20.00 3.41
N VAL A 37 -12.57 -19.49 2.70
CA VAL A 37 -11.79 -20.28 1.76
C VAL A 37 -10.60 -20.86 2.51
N VAL A 38 -10.75 -22.08 3.03
CA VAL A 38 -9.59 -22.90 3.38
C VAL A 38 -9.23 -23.64 2.12
N SER A 39 -8.30 -23.09 1.34
CA SER A 39 -7.70 -23.81 0.23
C SER A 39 -6.84 -24.91 0.85
N ASP A 40 -7.07 -26.18 0.52
CA ASP A 40 -6.15 -27.28 0.94
C ASP A 40 -4.71 -27.01 0.47
N ASP A 41 -4.54 -26.22 -0.60
CA ASP A 41 -3.25 -25.69 -1.06
C ASP A 41 -2.54 -24.86 0.01
N ASP A 42 -3.24 -24.11 0.88
CA ASP A 42 -2.61 -23.23 1.88
C ASP A 42 -1.82 -24.01 2.94
N GLN A 43 -2.23 -25.24 3.27
CA GLN A 43 -1.53 -26.08 4.26
C GLN A 43 -0.26 -26.72 3.68
N GLU A 44 -0.29 -27.20 2.44
CA GLU A 44 0.91 -27.71 1.76
C GLU A 44 1.87 -26.55 1.42
N GLU A 45 1.33 -25.39 1.01
CA GLU A 45 2.06 -24.16 0.71
C GLU A 45 2.74 -23.56 1.95
N GLU A 46 2.11 -23.60 3.13
CA GLU A 46 2.72 -23.14 4.39
C GLU A 46 3.98 -23.95 4.76
N MET A 47 3.96 -25.27 4.59
CA MET A 47 5.12 -26.13 4.87
C MET A 47 6.27 -25.90 3.87
N ILE A 48 5.95 -25.41 2.66
CA ILE A 48 6.88 -25.10 1.60
C ILE A 48 7.46 -23.68 1.73
N ARG A 49 6.63 -22.70 2.14
CA ARG A 49 7.01 -21.29 2.43
C ARG A 49 8.19 -21.21 3.41
N LEU A 50 8.31 -22.17 4.34
CA LEU A 50 9.37 -22.25 5.34
C LEU A 50 10.78 -22.51 4.78
N SER A 51 10.92 -22.82 3.49
CA SER A 51 12.19 -23.29 2.96
C SER A 51 13.21 -22.16 2.75
N PHE A 52 12.82 -21.02 2.17
CA PHE A 52 13.70 -19.87 1.93
C PHE A 52 12.91 -18.58 1.75
N GLU A 53 13.14 -17.62 2.64
CA GLU A 53 12.67 -16.24 2.51
C GLU A 53 13.85 -15.35 2.13
N VAL A 54 13.75 -14.68 0.98
CA VAL A 54 14.71 -13.63 0.62
C VAL A 54 14.16 -12.32 1.20
N ARG A 55 14.80 -11.80 2.26
CA ARG A 55 14.35 -10.60 2.98
C ARG A 55 14.36 -9.33 2.13
N GLN A 56 15.28 -9.23 1.18
CA GLN A 56 15.45 -8.04 0.34
C GLN A 56 15.84 -8.46 -1.08
N TYR A 57 15.04 -8.06 -2.05
CA TYR A 57 15.35 -8.17 -3.47
C TYR A 57 15.01 -6.87 -4.21
N LYS A 58 15.57 -6.73 -5.41
CA LYS A 58 15.14 -5.78 -6.43
C LYS A 58 14.94 -6.54 -7.74
N LEU A 59 13.71 -6.50 -8.26
CA LEU A 59 13.33 -7.16 -9.50
C LEU A 59 13.39 -6.15 -10.65
N PHE A 60 13.99 -6.57 -11.76
CA PHE A 60 14.04 -5.78 -12.98
C PHE A 60 13.29 -6.48 -14.10
N HIS A 61 12.58 -5.70 -14.91
CA HIS A 61 11.99 -6.15 -16.17
C HIS A 61 12.76 -5.52 -17.33
N TYR A 62 13.20 -6.35 -18.28
CA TYR A 62 13.91 -5.88 -19.45
C TYR A 62 12.93 -5.40 -20.51
N HIS A 63 12.93 -4.11 -20.80
CA HIS A 63 11.97 -3.47 -21.69
C HIS A 63 12.54 -3.39 -23.11
N THR A 64 12.27 -4.42 -23.92
CA THR A 64 12.78 -4.53 -25.29
C THR A 64 12.10 -3.59 -26.28
N SER A 65 10.93 -3.03 -25.94
CA SER A 65 10.21 -2.11 -26.83
C SER A 65 10.74 -0.68 -26.78
N GLU A 66 11.72 -0.38 -25.93
CA GLU A 66 12.40 0.92 -25.92
C GLU A 66 13.65 0.89 -26.81
N SER A 67 14.04 2.05 -27.33
CA SER A 67 15.25 2.20 -28.15
C SER A 67 16.13 3.31 -27.54
N PRO A 68 17.21 2.96 -26.83
CA PRO A 68 17.74 1.62 -26.62
C PRO A 68 16.94 0.78 -25.60
N PRO A 69 16.95 -0.56 -25.71
CA PRO A 69 16.39 -1.43 -24.69
C PRO A 69 17.06 -1.23 -23.33
N GLN A 70 16.27 -1.15 -22.27
CA GLN A 70 16.80 -0.90 -20.93
C GLN A 70 16.09 -1.72 -19.84
N TRP A 71 16.78 -1.89 -18.71
CA TRP A 71 16.22 -2.50 -17.51
C TRP A 71 15.39 -1.48 -16.74
N LYS A 72 14.15 -1.83 -16.41
CA LYS A 72 13.28 -1.04 -15.53
C LYS A 72 13.07 -1.77 -14.22
N GLU A 73 13.03 -1.03 -13.13
CA GLU A 73 12.67 -1.58 -11.83
C GLU A 73 11.19 -2.00 -11.82
N ARG A 74 10.92 -3.25 -11.44
CA ARG A 74 9.57 -3.82 -11.38
C ARG A 74 9.02 -3.85 -9.95
N GLY A 75 9.91 -4.03 -8.97
CA GLY A 75 9.54 -4.03 -7.55
C GLY A 75 10.72 -4.37 -6.63
N MET A 76 10.54 -4.06 -5.34
CA MET A 76 11.43 -4.44 -4.24
C MET A 76 10.62 -5.07 -3.12
N GLY A 77 11.24 -5.90 -2.27
CA GLY A 77 10.60 -6.44 -1.08
C GLY A 77 11.19 -7.76 -0.61
N ALA A 78 10.33 -8.63 -0.05
CA ALA A 78 10.64 -10.03 0.24
C ALA A 78 9.99 -10.99 -0.77
N ILE A 79 10.70 -12.06 -1.15
CA ILE A 79 10.17 -13.13 -2.02
C ILE A 79 10.12 -14.43 -1.24
N ASN A 80 9.03 -15.16 -1.44
CA ASN A 80 8.89 -16.54 -1.00
C ASN A 80 9.17 -17.48 -2.18
N ILE A 81 10.02 -18.47 -1.95
CA ILE A 81 10.29 -19.54 -2.92
C ILE A 81 9.48 -20.76 -2.50
N LEU A 82 8.60 -21.21 -3.39
CA LEU A 82 7.69 -22.32 -3.11
C LEU A 82 8.02 -23.50 -4.00
N ARG A 83 8.14 -24.70 -3.45
CA ARG A 83 8.26 -25.98 -4.17
C ARG A 83 6.97 -26.79 -4.10
N ASN A 84 6.18 -26.79 -5.16
CA ASN A 84 5.03 -27.69 -5.29
C ASN A 84 5.48 -29.16 -5.44
N LYS A 85 5.12 -30.03 -4.49
CA LYS A 85 5.54 -31.45 -4.50
C LYS A 85 4.79 -32.28 -5.54
N GLN A 86 3.52 -31.97 -5.78
CA GLN A 86 2.67 -32.69 -6.73
C GLN A 86 3.11 -32.43 -8.17
N LYS A 87 3.34 -31.15 -8.50
CA LYS A 87 3.83 -30.71 -9.82
C LYS A 87 5.35 -30.87 -9.97
N LYS A 88 6.06 -31.20 -8.89
CA LYS A 88 7.54 -31.24 -8.81
C LYS A 88 8.19 -29.97 -9.37
N ALA A 89 7.55 -28.83 -9.17
CA ALA A 89 7.96 -27.53 -9.70
C ALA A 89 8.31 -26.56 -8.57
N VAL A 90 9.16 -25.58 -8.87
CA VAL A 90 9.46 -24.46 -7.97
C VAL A 90 8.89 -23.19 -8.58
N GLU A 91 8.13 -22.45 -7.79
CA GLU A 91 7.45 -21.22 -8.15
C GLU A 91 7.99 -20.06 -7.30
N PHE A 92 8.21 -18.92 -7.94
CA PHE A 92 8.64 -17.69 -7.27
C PHE A 92 7.40 -16.84 -7.00
N VAL A 93 7.14 -16.54 -5.72
CA VAL A 93 5.98 -15.74 -5.33
C VAL A 93 6.44 -14.47 -4.64
N GLN A 94 6.11 -13.34 -5.26
CA GLN A 94 6.23 -12.02 -4.68
C GLN A 94 4.90 -11.66 -4.02
N ARG A 95 4.93 -11.31 -2.74
CA ARG A 95 3.78 -10.71 -2.05
C ARG A 95 4.11 -9.25 -1.78
N GLN A 96 3.24 -8.34 -2.22
CA GLN A 96 3.26 -6.96 -1.78
C GLN A 96 2.33 -6.91 -0.56
N ASN A 97 2.88 -6.57 0.61
CA ASN A 97 2.07 -6.25 1.78
C ASN A 97 1.57 -4.81 1.67
#